data_AF-A0A803M865-F1
#
_entry.id   AF-A0A803M865-F1
#
_cell.length_a   1.000
_cell.length_b   1.000
_cell.length_c   1.000
_cell.angle_alpha   90.00
_cell.angle_beta   90.00
_cell.angle_gamma   90.00
#
_symmetry.space_group_name_H-M   'P 1'
#
loop_
_entity.id
_entity.type
_entity.pdbx_description
1 polymer ?
#
loop_
_entity_poly.entity_id
_entity_poly.type
_entity_poly.pdbx_seq_one_letter_code
_entity_poly.pdbx_strand_id
1 'polypeptide(L)'
;MGNAPLTLTQYDIEEVQEHCNKLFNQQEIVSLYQRFCQLDRTAKGFISSDEFISVPEFAMNPLAQRLLKMVDGLNFKDFAAFLSAFSAKASIE
;
A
#
# COMPACT_ATOMS: atom_id res chain seq x y z
N MET A 1 -17.43 -8.01 18.79
CA MET A 1 -17.02 -7.89 17.38
C MET A 1 -15.61 -7.32 17.39
N GLY A 2 -14.63 -8.07 16.88
CA GLY A 2 -13.21 -7.80 17.10
C GLY A 2 -12.75 -6.59 16.30
N ASN A 3 -12.37 -5.52 16.99
CA ASN A 3 -11.54 -4.47 16.40
C ASN A 3 -10.18 -5.11 16.12
N ALA A 4 -9.87 -5.38 14.84
CA ALA A 4 -8.48 -5.57 14.44
C ALA A 4 -7.70 -4.34 14.94
N PRO A 5 -6.49 -4.50 15.48
CA PRO A 5 -5.74 -3.36 15.98
C PRO A 5 -5.53 -2.39 14.82
N LEU A 6 -6.15 -1.20 14.90
CA LEU A 6 -5.99 -0.06 13.98
C LEU A 6 -4.55 0.50 13.97
N THR A 7 -3.61 -0.20 14.60
CA THR A 7 -2.27 0.26 14.94
C THR A 7 -1.27 -0.78 14.50
N LEU A 8 -0.43 -0.43 13.52
CA LEU A 8 0.77 -1.19 13.21
C LEU A 8 1.60 -1.35 14.48
N THR A 9 2.00 -2.58 14.80
CA THR A 9 2.98 -2.80 15.86
C THR A 9 4.39 -2.48 15.36
N GLN A 10 5.34 -2.32 16.28
CA GLN A 10 6.74 -2.13 15.92
C GLN A 10 7.26 -3.30 15.05
N TYR A 11 6.80 -4.53 15.32
CA TYR A 11 7.14 -5.72 14.53
C TYR A 11 6.63 -5.60 13.08
N ASP A 12 5.38 -5.18 12.88
CA ASP A 12 4.81 -4.99 11.53
C ASP A 12 5.60 -3.94 10.72
N ILE A 13 6.02 -2.87 11.39
CA ILE A 13 6.82 -1.81 10.77
C ILE A 13 8.18 -2.34 10.34
N GLU A 14 8.89 -3.03 11.23
CA GLU A 14 10.21 -3.60 10.93
C GLU A 14 10.13 -4.63 9.80
N GLU A 15 9.10 -5.47 9.81
CA GLU A 15 8.86 -6.47 8.79
C GLU A 15 8.62 -5.84 7.40
N VAL A 16 7.78 -4.80 7.32
CA VAL A 16 7.56 -4.05 6.06
C VAL A 16 8.84 -3.32 5.62
N GLN A 17 9.60 -2.79 6.59
CA GLN A 17 10.84 -2.10 6.29
C GLN A 17 11.88 -3.05 5.69
N GLU A 18 12.02 -4.26 6.22
CA GLU A 18 12.89 -5.30 5.65
C GLU A 18 12.39 -5.75 4.28
N HIS A 19 11.08 -5.97 4.15
CA HIS A 19 10.46 -6.40 2.88
C HIS A 19 10.65 -5.38 1.75
N CYS A 20 10.67 -4.09 2.07
CA CYS A 20 10.88 -3.01 1.11
C CYS A 20 12.35 -2.55 1.04
N ASN A 21 13.33 -3.39 1.38
CA ASN A 21 14.77 -3.07 1.33
C ASN A 21 15.15 -1.76 2.06
N LYS A 22 14.45 -1.44 3.14
CA LYS A 22 14.63 -0.21 3.95
C LYS A 22 14.48 1.08 3.15
N LEU A 23 13.73 1.03 2.03
CA LEU A 23 13.44 2.20 1.19
C LEU A 23 12.55 3.23 1.90
N PHE A 24 11.67 2.74 2.77
CA PHE A 24 10.78 3.55 3.60
C PHE A 24 11.30 3.63 5.03
N ASN A 25 11.20 4.80 5.63
CA ASN A 25 11.39 4.93 7.08
C ASN A 25 10.08 4.64 7.84
N GLN A 26 10.16 4.47 9.15
CA GLN A 26 9.00 4.19 10.00
C GLN A 26 7.83 5.16 9.81
N GLN A 27 8.08 6.47 9.68
CA GLN A 27 7.01 7.47 9.48
C GLN A 27 6.35 7.33 8.10
N GLU A 28 7.13 6.98 7.07
CA GLU A 28 6.61 6.68 5.73
C GLU A 28 5.73 5.42 5.76
N ILE A 29 6.13 4.36 6.47
CA ILE A 29 5.35 3.13 6.60
C ILE A 29 4.01 3.40 7.31
N VAL A 30 4.02 4.16 8.41
CA VAL A 30 2.79 4.57 9.11
C VAL A 30 1.89 5.40 8.20
N SER A 31 2.47 6.35 7.45
CA SER A 31 1.72 7.17 6.49
C SER A 31 1.12 6.33 5.35
N LEU A 32 1.86 5.35 4.84
CA LEU A 32 1.37 4.40 3.82
C LEU A 32 0.22 3.56 4.35
N TYR A 33 0.30 3.09 5.60
CA TYR A 33 -0.78 2.33 6.23
C TYR A 33 -2.05 3.16 6.44
N GLN A 34 -1.90 4.42 6.86
CA GLN A 34 -3.03 5.34 6.95
C GLN A 34 -3.70 5.57 5.60
N ARG A 35 -2.92 5.68 4.52
CA ARG A 35 -3.47 5.78 3.15
C ARG A 35 -4.10 4.47 2.70
N PHE A 36 -3.48 3.34 3.00
CA PHE A 36 -4.03 2.02 2.71
C PHE A 36 -5.41 1.84 3.36
N CYS A 37 -5.56 2.21 4.63
CA CYS A 37 -6.84 2.16 5.33
C CYS A 37 -7.89 3.11 4.74
N GLN A 38 -7.49 4.27 4.21
CA GLN A 38 -8.40 5.17 3.50
C GLN A 38 -8.85 4.62 2.14
N LEU A 39 -8.00 3.81 1.50
CA LEU A 39 -8.30 3.15 0.22
C LEU A 39 -9.15 1.89 0.43
N ASP A 40 -8.86 1.08 1.44
CA ASP A 40 -9.66 -0.08 1.87
C ASP A 40 -10.93 0.37 2.60
N ARG A 41 -11.86 0.97 1.83
CA ARG A 41 -13.15 1.47 2.32
C ARG A 41 -14.00 0.38 2.95
N THR A 42 -13.77 -0.85 2.53
CA THR A 42 -14.50 -2.01 3.02
C THR A 42 -13.84 -2.68 4.24
N ALA A 43 -12.69 -2.16 4.70
CA ALA A 43 -11.91 -2.65 5.83
C ALA A 43 -11.66 -4.18 5.76
N LYS A 44 -11.44 -4.71 4.55
CA LYS A 44 -11.24 -6.14 4.31
C LYS A 44 -9.79 -6.57 4.50
N GLY A 45 -8.86 -5.62 4.58
CA GLY A 45 -7.42 -5.86 4.68
C GLY A 45 -6.70 -5.99 3.33
N PHE A 46 -7.40 -5.74 2.22
CA PHE A 46 -6.85 -5.72 0.87
C PHE A 46 -7.52 -4.64 0.03
N ILE A 47 -6.79 -4.08 -0.93
CA ILE A 47 -7.35 -3.09 -1.86
C ILE A 47 -7.87 -3.82 -3.10
N SER A 48 -9.14 -3.58 -3.44
CA SER A 48 -9.73 -4.07 -4.68
C SER A 48 -9.48 -3.08 -5.83
N SER A 49 -9.53 -3.56 -7.08
CA SER A 49 -9.45 -2.68 -8.25
C SER A 49 -10.44 -1.50 -8.22
N ASP A 50 -11.68 -1.76 -7.79
CA ASP A 50 -12.73 -0.74 -7.71
C ASP A 50 -12.42 0.35 -6.66
N GLU A 51 -11.84 -0.05 -5.53
CA GLU A 51 -11.42 0.86 -4.46
C GLU A 51 -10.26 1.77 -4.90
N PHE A 52 -9.32 1.23 -5.69
CA PHE A 52 -8.18 1.97 -6.20
C PHE A 52 -8.56 3.04 -7.23
N ILE A 53 -9.50 2.74 -8.15
CA ILE A 53 -9.97 3.71 -9.15
C ILE A 53 -10.95 4.74 -8.59
N SER A 54 -11.46 4.52 -7.37
CA SER A 54 -12.35 5.49 -6.73
C SER A 54 -11.64 6.80 -6.34
N VAL A 55 -10.31 6.83 -6.40
CA VAL A 55 -9.53 8.07 -6.34
C VAL A 55 -9.47 8.69 -7.74
N PRO A 56 -10.02 9.90 -7.93
CA PRO A 56 -10.16 10.50 -9.26
C PRO A 56 -8.80 10.72 -9.94
N GLU A 57 -7.73 11.04 -9.20
CA GLU A 57 -6.38 11.16 -9.78
C GLU A 57 -5.87 9.84 -10.38
N PHE A 58 -6.22 8.69 -9.78
CA PHE A 58 -5.88 7.40 -10.35
C PHE A 58 -6.75 7.07 -11.54
N ALA A 59 -8.05 7.37 -11.52
CA ALA A 59 -8.94 7.12 -12.67
C ALA A 59 -8.52 7.85 -13.95
N MET A 60 -7.92 9.03 -13.81
CA MET A 60 -7.44 9.82 -14.95
C MET A 60 -6.04 9.42 -15.44
N ASN A 61 -5.34 8.53 -14.73
CA ASN A 61 -4.01 8.08 -15.14
C ASN A 61 -4.14 7.05 -16.28
N PRO A 62 -3.53 7.28 -17.47
CA PRO A 62 -3.60 6.34 -18.60
C PRO A 62 -3.00 4.95 -18.29
N LEU A 63 -2.17 4.83 -17.25
CA LEU A 63 -1.63 3.55 -16.78
C LEU A 63 -2.54 2.87 -15.75
N ALA A 64 -3.59 3.53 -15.25
CA ALA A 64 -4.43 3.03 -14.17
C ALA A 64 -5.02 1.67 -14.49
N GLN A 65 -5.55 1.47 -15.70
CA GLN A 65 -6.10 0.16 -16.11
C GLN A 65 -5.06 -0.97 -16.08
N ARG A 66 -3.78 -0.66 -16.30
CA ARG A 66 -2.69 -1.63 -16.22
C ARG A 66 -2.22 -1.85 -14.79
N LEU A 67 -2.19 -0.79 -13.98
CA LEU A 67 -1.89 -0.85 -12.55
C LEU A 67 -3.00 -1.61 -11.79
N LEU A 68 -4.26 -1.43 -12.16
CA LEU A 68 -5.42 -2.13 -11.60
C LEU A 68 -5.29 -3.64 -11.65
N LYS A 69 -4.82 -4.18 -12.77
CA LYS A 69 -4.53 -5.62 -12.90
C LYS A 69 -3.43 -6.11 -11.97
N MET A 70 -2.54 -5.23 -11.53
CA MET A 70 -1.46 -5.53 -10.60
C MET A 70 -1.86 -5.29 -9.15
N VAL A 71 -2.83 -4.40 -8.90
CA VAL A 71 -3.24 -4.01 -7.54
C VAL A 71 -4.44 -4.78 -6.99
N ASP A 72 -5.08 -5.64 -7.80
CA ASP A 72 -6.24 -6.40 -7.37
C ASP A 72 -5.90 -7.38 -6.24
N GLY A 73 -6.43 -7.14 -5.05
CA GLY A 73 -6.25 -8.01 -3.89
C GLY A 73 -4.93 -7.80 -3.13
N LEU A 74 -4.23 -6.67 -3.32
CA LEU A 74 -3.01 -6.39 -2.56
C LEU A 74 -3.32 -6.15 -1.08
N ASN A 75 -2.67 -6.92 -0.20
CA ASN A 75 -2.60 -6.58 1.20
C ASN A 75 -1.59 -5.44 1.44
N PHE A 76 -1.48 -4.96 2.68
CA PHE A 76 -0.61 -3.83 3.00
C PHE A 76 0.88 -4.06 2.64
N LYS A 77 1.40 -5.28 2.85
CA LYS A 77 2.82 -5.59 2.55
C LYS A 77 3.07 -5.55 1.05
N ASP A 78 2.20 -6.19 0.27
CA ASP A 78 2.32 -6.20 -1.19
C ASP A 78 2.12 -4.79 -1.77
N PHE A 79 1.21 -4.00 -1.19
CA PHE A 79 1.02 -2.60 -1.55
C PHE A 79 2.27 -1.75 -1.28
N ALA A 80 2.92 -1.94 -0.13
CA ALA A 80 4.16 -1.25 0.21
C ALA A 80 5.29 -1.66 -0.74
N ALA A 81 5.45 -2.95 -1.02
CA ALA A 81 6.45 -3.46 -1.96
C ALA A 81 6.22 -2.93 -3.38
N PHE A 82 4.97 -2.92 -3.83
CA PHE A 82 4.56 -2.34 -5.11
C PHE A 82 4.96 -0.86 -5.21
N LEU A 83 4.67 -0.06 -4.19
CA LEU A 83 5.06 1.35 -4.16
C LEU A 83 6.57 1.54 -4.04
N SER A 84 7.28 0.59 -3.43
CA SER A 84 8.74 0.62 -3.31
C SER A 84 9.42 0.64 -4.68
N ALA A 85 8.85 -0.03 -5.69
CA ALA A 85 9.35 -0.03 -7.06
C ALA A 85 9.32 1.35 -7.74
N PHE A 86 8.47 2.26 -7.24
CA PHE A 86 8.35 3.64 -7.72
C PHE A 86 9.08 4.65 -6.84
N SER A 87 9.74 4.19 -5.77
CA SER A 87 10.49 5.07 -4.87
C SER A 87 11.70 5.66 -5.60
N ALA A 88 11.97 6.95 -5.38
CA ALA A 88 13.17 7.60 -5.91
C ALA A 88 14.48 6.99 -5.36
N LYS A 89 14.40 6.23 -4.25
CA LYS A 89 15.52 5.50 -3.67
C LYS A 89 15.67 4.08 -4.23
N ALA A 90 14.72 3.62 -5.05
CA ALA A 90 14.81 2.31 -5.67
C ALA A 90 15.90 2.35 -6.75
N SER A 91 16.98 1.59 -6.54
CA SER A 91 17.96 1.35 -7.59
C SER A 91 17.31 0.46 -8.64
N ILE A 92 17.40 0.88 -9.91
CA ILE A 92 17.16 -0.02 -11.04
C ILE A 92 18.40 -0.91 -11.10
N GLU A 93 18.31 -2.11 -10.54
CA GLU A 93 19.29 -3.17 -10.80
C GLU A 93 18.87 -3.98 -12.04
#